data_AF-A0A497V4K6-F1
#
_entry.id   AF-A0A497V4K6-F1
#
_cell.length_a   1.000
_cell.length_b   1.000
_cell.length_c   1.000
_cell.angle_alpha   90.00
_cell.angle_beta   90.00
_cell.angle_gamma   90.00
#
_symmetry.space_group_name_H-M   'P 1'
#
loop_
_entity.id
_entity.type
_entity.pdbx_description
1 polymer ?
#
loop_
_entity_poly.entity_id
_entity_poly.type
_entity_poly.pdbx_seq_one_letter_code
_entity_poly.pdbx_strand_id
1 'polypeptide(L)'
;MKIDINKIVNGCQSLTNDDREFVNKNYFNDNYGYRGIPVVFKNAFKSENESPSGDHTEAILNIFRCWLSEEKFNILSEEKDTFSALDREEFSKDKWNYLLSGRKLWLIYPATFNAEISNNRSKYHLENIGNINEKISENLIKPFYAIQEPGDLIYIPGNNYHMHINVEDTAAYQQNFINEINYDNVRIALRKGSKEEAKHLETIIKSNFEKLSQ
;
A
#
# COMPACT_ATOMS: atom_id res chain seq x y z
N MET A 1 -1.41 -20.09 17.43
CA MET A 1 0.06 -19.94 17.55
C MET A 1 0.34 -18.47 17.80
N LYS A 2 1.23 -18.07 18.72
CA LYS A 2 1.44 -16.64 19.00
C LYS A 2 2.50 -16.09 18.06
N ILE A 3 2.11 -15.18 17.17
CA ILE A 3 3.02 -14.42 16.32
C ILE A 3 3.92 -13.58 17.22
N ASP A 4 5.23 -13.73 17.06
CA ASP A 4 6.24 -12.95 17.79
C ASP A 4 6.82 -11.90 16.83
N ILE A 5 6.19 -10.72 16.82
CA ILE A 5 6.56 -9.62 15.92
C ILE A 5 8.06 -9.29 16.06
N ASN A 6 8.61 -9.31 17.27
CA ASN A 6 10.01 -8.99 17.50
C ASN A 6 10.96 -9.97 16.80
N LYS A 7 10.57 -11.25 16.69
CA LYS A 7 11.32 -12.24 15.90
C LYS A 7 11.18 -12.00 14.41
N ILE A 8 9.99 -11.66 13.91
CA ILE A 8 9.76 -11.38 12.49
C ILE A 8 10.62 -10.20 12.03
N VAL A 9 10.56 -9.10 12.79
CA VAL A 9 11.19 -7.83 12.37
C VAL A 9 12.66 -7.75 12.77
N ASN A 10 13.21 -8.80 13.38
CA ASN A 10 14.62 -8.82 13.75
C ASN A 10 15.51 -8.67 12.51
N GLY A 11 16.38 -7.66 12.52
CA GLY A 11 17.24 -7.30 11.39
C GLY A 11 16.51 -6.64 10.21
N CYS A 12 15.19 -6.43 10.29
CA CYS A 12 14.44 -5.62 9.34
C CYS A 12 14.56 -4.14 9.74
N GLN A 13 14.59 -3.25 8.76
CA GLN A 13 14.54 -1.80 9.00
C GLN A 13 13.08 -1.36 9.11
N SER A 14 12.79 -0.40 10.00
CA SER A 14 11.45 0.18 10.04
C SER A 14 11.19 1.00 8.76
N LEU A 15 9.97 0.92 8.26
CA LEU A 15 9.49 1.79 7.19
C LEU A 15 9.50 3.24 7.65
N THR A 16 9.57 4.17 6.69
CA THR A 16 9.40 5.59 6.96
C THR A 16 8.07 5.85 7.66
N ASN A 17 8.13 6.50 8.83
CA ASN A 17 6.96 7.01 9.53
C ASN A 17 6.92 8.54 9.38
N ASP A 18 5.74 9.07 9.12
CA ASP A 18 5.47 10.51 9.08
C ASP A 18 4.36 10.83 10.09
N ASP A 19 4.72 11.56 11.15
CA ASP A 19 3.84 11.89 12.26
C ASP A 19 3.14 13.25 12.10
N ARG A 20 3.18 13.86 10.91
CA ARG A 20 2.54 15.16 10.67
C ARG A 20 1.04 15.12 10.91
N GLU A 21 0.53 16.25 11.41
CA GLU A 21 -0.89 16.43 11.71
C GLU A 21 -1.75 16.58 10.46
N PHE A 22 -1.17 17.08 9.36
CA PHE A 22 -1.89 17.32 8.12
C PHE A 22 -1.06 16.88 6.91
N VAL A 23 -1.66 16.01 6.09
CA VAL A 23 -1.12 15.54 4.83
C VAL A 23 -2.03 16.03 3.72
N ASN A 24 -1.46 16.76 2.76
CA ASN A 24 -2.17 17.14 1.54
C ASN A 24 -1.44 16.59 0.32
N LYS A 25 -2.09 16.71 -0.83
CA LYS A 25 -1.58 16.26 -2.12
C LYS A 25 -0.16 16.76 -2.42
N ASN A 26 0.08 18.06 -2.32
CA ASN A 26 1.38 18.65 -2.69
C ASN A 26 2.49 18.11 -1.79
N TYR A 27 2.23 18.08 -0.47
CA TYR A 27 3.17 17.51 0.49
C TYR A 27 3.46 16.03 0.19
N PHE A 28 2.41 15.24 -0.06
CA PHE A 28 2.57 13.83 -0.43
C PHE A 28 3.42 13.68 -1.70
N ASN A 29 3.10 14.42 -2.76
CA ASN A 29 3.78 14.37 -4.04
C ASN A 29 5.28 14.68 -3.90
N ASP A 30 5.63 15.77 -3.22
CA ASP A 30 7.01 16.27 -3.09
C ASP A 30 7.91 15.36 -2.24
N ASN A 31 7.34 14.68 -1.24
CA ASN A 31 8.11 13.93 -0.26
C ASN A 31 8.11 12.41 -0.53
N TYR A 32 7.00 11.88 -1.04
CA TYR A 32 6.78 10.43 -1.15
C TYR A 32 6.40 9.99 -2.56
N GLY A 33 5.39 10.65 -3.15
CA GLY A 33 4.80 10.26 -4.44
C GLY A 33 5.83 10.23 -5.57
N TYR A 34 6.41 11.39 -5.93
CA TYR A 34 7.37 11.47 -7.05
C TYR A 34 8.62 10.61 -6.85
N ARG A 35 8.98 10.33 -5.60
CA ARG A 35 10.14 9.50 -5.26
C ARG A 35 9.80 8.02 -5.17
N GLY A 36 8.52 7.64 -5.17
CA GLY A 36 8.08 6.28 -4.93
C GLY A 36 8.59 5.74 -3.59
N ILE A 37 8.47 6.52 -2.51
CA ILE A 37 8.91 6.12 -1.18
C ILE A 37 7.69 5.64 -0.39
N PRO A 38 7.63 4.37 0.04
CA PRO A 38 6.56 3.89 0.91
C PRO A 38 6.64 4.56 2.29
N VAL A 39 5.49 4.85 2.87
CA VAL A 39 5.38 5.60 4.13
C VAL A 39 4.13 5.19 4.92
N VAL A 40 4.24 5.24 6.25
CA VAL A 40 3.10 5.26 7.17
C VAL A 40 2.86 6.69 7.64
N PHE A 41 1.73 7.28 7.31
CA PHE A 41 1.26 8.51 7.93
C PHE A 41 0.56 8.16 9.24
N LYS A 42 1.17 8.54 10.37
CA LYS A 42 0.75 8.11 11.70
C LYS A 42 -0.40 8.95 12.21
N ASN A 43 -1.54 8.31 12.44
CA ASN A 43 -2.82 8.97 12.71
C ASN A 43 -3.09 10.11 11.70
N ALA A 44 -3.19 9.73 10.41
CA ALA A 44 -3.14 10.65 9.27
C ALA A 44 -4.19 11.79 9.31
N PHE A 45 -5.28 11.60 10.07
CA PHE A 45 -6.40 12.53 10.17
C PHE A 45 -6.65 13.00 11.61
N LYS A 46 -5.60 13.11 12.44
CA LYS A 46 -5.64 13.60 13.83
C LYS A 46 -6.51 14.84 14.05
N SER A 47 -6.47 15.81 13.13
CA SER A 47 -7.25 17.05 13.20
C SER A 47 -8.67 16.94 12.63
N GLU A 48 -8.96 15.90 11.84
CA GLU A 48 -10.29 15.64 11.25
C GLU A 48 -11.10 14.61 12.05
N ASN A 49 -10.79 14.43 13.34
CA ASN A 49 -11.68 13.76 14.31
C ASN A 49 -13.10 14.41 14.40
N GLU A 50 -13.39 15.39 13.55
CA GLU A 50 -14.66 16.08 13.38
C GLU A 50 -15.33 15.84 12.01
N SER A 51 -14.93 14.84 11.21
CA SER A 51 -15.84 14.36 10.15
C SER A 51 -17.10 13.84 10.86
N PRO A 52 -18.30 14.45 10.68
CA PRO A 52 -19.49 14.06 11.44
C PRO A 52 -19.90 12.60 11.21
N SER A 53 -19.38 11.98 10.14
CA SER A 53 -19.58 10.57 9.78
C SER A 53 -18.42 9.65 10.15
N GLY A 54 -17.24 10.18 10.51
CA GLY A 54 -16.01 9.39 10.67
C GLY A 54 -15.45 8.81 9.35
N ASP A 55 -16.00 9.25 8.21
CA ASP A 55 -15.56 8.81 6.88
C ASP A 55 -14.45 9.75 6.39
N HIS A 56 -13.22 9.21 6.29
CA HIS A 56 -12.04 9.92 5.81
C HIS A 56 -11.73 9.66 4.33
N THR A 57 -12.60 8.94 3.62
CA THR A 57 -12.33 8.50 2.26
C THR A 57 -12.15 9.66 1.28
N GLU A 58 -12.91 10.73 1.43
CA GLU A 58 -12.77 11.95 0.62
C GLU A 58 -11.42 12.65 0.88
N ALA A 59 -10.96 12.72 2.14
CA ALA A 59 -9.65 13.28 2.46
C ALA A 59 -8.52 12.46 1.83
N ILE A 60 -8.61 11.13 1.92
CA ILE A 60 -7.68 10.19 1.28
C ILE A 60 -7.68 10.38 -0.25
N LEU A 61 -8.86 10.47 -0.86
CA LEU A 61 -9.01 10.72 -2.30
C LEU A 61 -8.38 12.05 -2.71
N ASN A 62 -8.47 13.08 -1.88
CA ASN A 62 -7.87 14.38 -2.15
C ASN A 62 -6.33 14.35 -2.03
N ILE A 63 -5.78 13.57 -1.10
CA ILE A 63 -4.33 13.35 -0.99
C ILE A 63 -3.78 12.67 -2.24
N PHE A 64 -4.43 11.58 -2.69
CA PHE A 64 -3.89 10.76 -3.78
C PHE A 64 -4.39 11.16 -5.17
N ARG A 65 -5.47 11.95 -5.27
CA ARG A 65 -6.20 12.24 -6.52
C ARG A 65 -6.43 10.98 -7.37
N CYS A 66 -7.10 9.99 -6.79
CA CYS A 66 -7.34 8.71 -7.47
C CYS A 66 -8.18 8.90 -8.74
N TRP A 67 -7.63 8.52 -9.90
CA TRP A 67 -8.33 8.59 -11.19
C TRP A 67 -9.26 7.40 -11.45
N LEU A 68 -9.17 6.35 -10.65
CA LEU A 68 -9.93 5.11 -10.80
C LEU A 68 -11.35 5.16 -10.19
N SER A 69 -11.84 6.31 -9.68
CA SER A 69 -13.06 6.29 -8.87
C SER A 69 -14.37 6.41 -9.67
N GLU A 70 -15.11 5.31 -9.73
CA GLU A 70 -16.59 5.30 -9.79
C GLU A 70 -17.26 4.47 -8.67
N GLU A 71 -16.53 3.88 -7.71
CA GLU A 71 -17.15 3.06 -6.64
C GLU A 71 -17.00 3.64 -5.24
N LYS A 72 -18.02 3.41 -4.40
CA LYS A 72 -17.96 3.61 -2.95
C LYS A 72 -16.91 2.69 -2.34
N PHE A 73 -16.12 3.21 -1.41
CA PHE A 73 -15.15 2.39 -0.67
C PHE A 73 -15.84 1.32 0.16
N ASN A 74 -15.46 0.07 -0.07
CA ASN A 74 -15.85 -1.03 0.79
C ASN A 74 -14.85 -1.16 1.94
N ILE A 75 -15.37 -1.42 3.14
CA ILE A 75 -14.56 -1.79 4.28
C ILE A 75 -14.12 -3.24 4.07
N LEU A 76 -12.81 -3.48 4.09
CA LEU A 76 -12.27 -4.83 4.16
C LEU A 76 -12.11 -5.22 5.63
N SER A 77 -12.85 -6.24 6.06
CA SER A 77 -12.69 -6.87 7.37
C SER A 77 -11.93 -8.19 7.22
N GLU A 78 -10.87 -8.38 8.02
CA GLU A 78 -10.04 -9.59 8.00
C GLU A 78 -9.81 -10.09 9.42
N GLU A 79 -9.85 -11.42 9.59
CA GLU A 79 -9.64 -12.08 10.88
C GLU A 79 -8.17 -12.05 11.31
N LYS A 80 -7.95 -12.07 12.61
CA LYS A 80 -6.64 -12.26 13.22
C LYS A 80 -5.94 -13.51 12.69
N ASP A 81 -4.61 -13.44 12.62
CA ASP A 81 -3.70 -14.50 12.18
C ASP A 81 -3.90 -14.90 10.69
N THR A 82 -4.60 -14.07 9.91
CA THR A 82 -4.62 -14.13 8.44
C THR A 82 -3.57 -13.20 7.84
N PHE A 83 -3.24 -13.40 6.56
CA PHE A 83 -2.20 -12.63 5.86
C PHE A 83 -2.53 -12.49 4.38
N SER A 84 -1.96 -11.48 3.73
CA SER A 84 -2.03 -11.35 2.27
C SER A 84 -0.91 -12.17 1.61
N ALA A 85 -1.17 -12.66 0.39
CA ALA A 85 -0.10 -13.19 -0.43
C ALA A 85 1.01 -12.14 -0.65
N LEU A 86 2.25 -12.59 -0.86
CA LEU A 86 3.31 -11.73 -1.39
C LEU A 86 2.89 -11.27 -2.77
N ASP A 87 2.68 -9.98 -2.94
CA ASP A 87 2.24 -9.43 -4.21
C ASP A 87 2.92 -8.10 -4.57
N ARG A 88 2.86 -7.76 -5.85
CA ARG A 88 3.25 -6.46 -6.39
C ARG A 88 2.09 -6.00 -7.26
N GLU A 89 1.58 -4.82 -6.98
CA GLU A 89 0.29 -4.38 -7.51
C GLU A 89 0.19 -4.49 -9.04
N GLU A 90 -0.98 -4.93 -9.47
CA GLU A 90 -1.30 -5.14 -10.87
C GLU A 90 -1.08 -3.85 -11.67
N PHE A 91 -0.41 -3.97 -12.81
CA PHE A 91 -0.04 -2.86 -13.67
C PHE A 91 0.71 -1.72 -12.96
N SER A 92 1.41 -1.98 -11.84
CA SER A 92 2.13 -0.94 -11.10
C SER A 92 1.25 0.22 -10.61
N LYS A 93 -0.04 -0.05 -10.36
CA LYS A 93 -0.91 0.87 -9.63
C LYS A 93 -0.36 1.07 -8.22
N ASP A 94 -0.39 2.28 -7.72
CA ASP A 94 -0.02 2.54 -6.33
C ASP A 94 -1.16 2.11 -5.42
N LYS A 95 -0.87 1.92 -4.14
CA LYS A 95 -1.85 1.50 -3.14
C LYS A 95 -1.81 2.35 -1.91
N TRP A 96 -2.97 2.51 -1.30
CA TRP A 96 -3.07 2.98 0.06
C TRP A 96 -3.96 2.06 0.90
N ASN A 97 -3.73 2.09 2.22
CA ASN A 97 -4.53 1.38 3.21
C ASN A 97 -4.70 2.26 4.45
N TYR A 98 -5.93 2.56 4.82
CA TYR A 98 -6.28 3.28 6.04
C TYR A 98 -6.93 2.34 7.05
N LEU A 99 -6.29 2.15 8.21
CA LEU A 99 -6.74 1.19 9.21
C LEU A 99 -7.78 1.82 10.14
N LEU A 100 -8.98 1.24 10.20
CA LEU A 100 -10.07 1.69 11.06
C LEU A 100 -9.99 1.04 12.44
N SER A 101 -9.66 -0.25 12.49
CA SER A 101 -9.52 -1.01 13.73
C SER A 101 -8.55 -2.18 13.58
N GLY A 102 -8.06 -2.67 14.73
CA GLY A 102 -7.10 -3.77 14.80
C GLY A 102 -5.66 -3.32 14.58
N ARG A 103 -4.80 -4.27 14.21
CA ARG A 103 -3.37 -4.05 13.97
C ARG A 103 -2.87 -4.88 12.80
N LYS A 104 -2.13 -4.26 11.89
CA LYS A 104 -1.46 -4.94 10.77
C LYS A 104 0.06 -4.82 10.88
N LEU A 105 0.78 -5.91 10.61
CA LEU A 105 2.22 -5.88 10.34
C LEU A 105 2.42 -5.92 8.83
N TRP A 106 3.01 -4.86 8.28
CA TRP A 106 3.37 -4.78 6.86
C TRP A 106 4.84 -5.12 6.67
N LEU A 107 5.11 -5.88 5.61
CA LEU A 107 6.44 -6.21 5.14
C LEU A 107 6.55 -5.75 3.69
N ILE A 108 7.39 -4.74 3.43
CA ILE A 108 7.53 -4.09 2.12
C ILE A 108 8.97 -4.24 1.64
N TYR A 109 9.18 -4.96 0.56
CA TYR A 109 10.51 -5.18 0.00
C TYR A 109 10.99 -3.98 -0.82
N PRO A 110 12.28 -3.63 -0.77
CA PRO A 110 12.84 -2.58 -1.63
C PRO A 110 12.73 -2.95 -3.11
N ALA A 111 12.22 -2.03 -3.94
CA ALA A 111 12.00 -2.28 -5.37
C ALA A 111 13.27 -2.66 -6.15
N THR A 112 14.45 -2.24 -5.68
CA THR A 112 15.76 -2.62 -6.23
C THR A 112 15.95 -4.14 -6.31
N PHE A 113 15.27 -4.91 -5.45
CA PHE A 113 15.39 -6.36 -5.40
C PHE A 113 14.26 -7.12 -6.11
N ASN A 114 13.38 -6.42 -6.84
CA ASN A 114 12.22 -7.06 -7.49
C ASN A 114 12.58 -8.20 -8.44
N ALA A 115 13.67 -8.07 -9.21
CA ALA A 115 14.09 -9.13 -10.12
C ALA A 115 14.49 -10.40 -9.36
N GLU A 116 15.25 -10.25 -8.27
CA GLU A 116 15.66 -11.36 -7.41
C GLU A 116 14.47 -12.01 -6.71
N ILE A 117 13.54 -11.20 -6.19
CA ILE A 117 12.33 -11.69 -5.53
C ILE A 117 11.42 -12.42 -6.52
N SER A 118 11.25 -11.87 -7.72
CA SER A 118 10.44 -12.50 -8.77
C SER A 118 11.02 -13.83 -9.21
N ASN A 119 12.33 -13.93 -9.40
CA ASN A 119 13.00 -15.16 -9.81
C ASN A 119 13.00 -16.23 -8.72
N ASN A 120 12.89 -15.82 -7.45
CA ASN A 120 12.93 -16.72 -6.29
C ASN A 120 11.65 -16.62 -5.45
N ARG A 121 10.47 -16.47 -6.08
CA ARG A 121 9.21 -16.13 -5.39
C ARG A 121 8.86 -17.07 -4.23
N SER A 122 9.11 -18.38 -4.36
CA SER A 122 8.85 -19.38 -3.30
C SER A 122 9.67 -19.15 -2.01
N LYS A 123 10.80 -18.46 -2.10
CA LYS A 123 11.62 -18.08 -0.94
C LYS A 123 10.99 -16.96 -0.14
N TYR A 124 10.32 -16.03 -0.80
CA TYR A 124 9.71 -14.83 -0.18
C TYR A 124 8.21 -14.99 0.08
N HIS A 125 7.55 -15.94 -0.57
CA HIS A 125 6.15 -16.24 -0.38
C HIS A 125 5.91 -16.97 0.95
N LEU A 126 4.84 -16.59 1.64
CA LEU A 126 4.36 -17.28 2.83
C LEU A 126 3.24 -18.23 2.45
N GLU A 127 3.42 -19.51 2.78
CA GLU A 127 2.39 -20.55 2.60
C GLU A 127 1.47 -20.65 3.83
N ASN A 128 2.02 -20.35 5.00
CA ASN A 128 1.32 -20.37 6.28
C ASN A 128 1.97 -19.36 7.22
N ILE A 129 1.18 -18.69 8.05
CA ILE A 129 1.67 -17.80 9.10
C ILE A 129 2.57 -18.53 10.12
N GLY A 130 2.40 -19.86 10.24
CA GLY A 130 3.20 -20.81 11.01
C GLY A 130 4.71 -20.57 11.01
N ASN A 131 5.28 -20.36 9.83
CA ASN A 131 6.72 -20.35 9.58
C ASN A 131 7.27 -18.96 9.25
N ILE A 132 6.48 -17.91 9.47
CA ILE A 132 6.85 -16.55 9.05
C ILE A 132 8.17 -16.07 9.66
N ASN A 133 8.42 -16.39 10.93
CA ASN A 133 9.67 -16.03 11.62
C ASN A 133 10.89 -16.59 10.90
N GLU A 134 10.85 -17.87 10.54
CA GLU A 134 11.94 -18.59 9.86
C GLU A 134 12.11 -18.01 8.45
N LYS A 135 11.02 -17.90 7.68
CA LYS A 135 11.05 -17.35 6.32
C LYS A 135 11.66 -15.94 6.26
N ILE A 136 11.23 -15.03 7.12
CA ILE A 136 11.75 -13.66 7.11
C ILE A 136 13.18 -13.61 7.63
N SER A 137 13.53 -14.37 8.68
CA SER A 137 14.88 -14.36 9.27
C SER A 137 15.96 -15.03 8.40
N GLU A 138 15.62 -16.01 7.56
CA GLU A 138 16.55 -16.69 6.65
C GLU A 138 16.75 -15.97 5.31
N ASN A 139 15.83 -15.07 4.94
CA ASN A 139 15.92 -14.34 3.69
C ASN A 139 17.10 -13.34 3.70
N LEU A 140 17.92 -13.37 2.65
CA LEU A 140 19.05 -12.46 2.49
C LEU A 140 18.57 -11.02 2.31
N ILE A 141 17.48 -10.84 1.56
CA ILE A 141 16.82 -9.56 1.37
C ILE A 141 15.75 -9.43 2.46
N LYS A 142 15.92 -8.44 3.35
CA LYS A 142 14.95 -8.11 4.38
C LYS A 142 13.94 -7.08 3.87
N PRO A 143 12.65 -7.24 4.19
CA PRO A 143 11.68 -6.17 3.97
C PRO A 143 11.89 -5.02 4.95
N PHE A 144 11.41 -3.84 4.58
CA PHE A 144 11.04 -2.84 5.57
C PHE A 144 9.79 -3.31 6.32
N TYR A 145 9.69 -2.99 7.61
CA TYR A 145 8.52 -3.33 8.40
C TYR A 145 7.78 -2.10 8.92
N ALA A 146 6.45 -2.20 8.98
CA ALA A 146 5.60 -1.22 9.64
C ALA A 146 4.56 -1.91 10.50
N ILE A 147 4.37 -1.42 11.72
CA ILE A 147 3.19 -1.74 12.53
C ILE A 147 2.18 -0.62 12.31
N GLN A 148 1.08 -0.98 11.64
CA GLN A 148 -0.03 -0.09 11.39
C GLN A 148 -1.03 -0.22 12.54
N GLU A 149 -1.33 0.91 13.17
CA GLU A 149 -2.32 1.08 14.22
C GLU A 149 -3.57 1.78 13.66
N PRO A 150 -4.72 1.73 14.36
CA PRO A 150 -5.91 2.45 13.93
C PRO A 150 -5.65 3.95 13.72
N GLY A 151 -6.17 4.49 12.62
CA GLY A 151 -5.93 5.87 12.19
C GLY A 151 -4.69 6.07 11.31
N ASP A 152 -3.83 5.06 11.16
CA ASP A 152 -2.68 5.16 10.25
C ASP A 152 -3.08 4.95 8.78
N LEU A 153 -2.52 5.78 7.90
CA LEU A 153 -2.61 5.64 6.45
C LEU A 153 -1.27 5.17 5.88
N ILE A 154 -1.26 3.99 5.26
CA ILE A 154 -0.09 3.48 4.53
C ILE A 154 -0.20 3.85 3.06
N TYR A 155 0.91 4.26 2.46
CA TYR A 155 1.12 4.38 1.02
C TYR A 155 2.21 3.40 0.57
N ILE A 156 1.92 2.66 -0.50
CA ILE A 156 2.84 1.70 -1.13
C ILE A 156 2.91 2.01 -2.64
N PRO A 157 4.10 2.33 -3.17
CA PRO A 157 4.29 2.46 -4.61
C PRO A 157 4.06 1.13 -5.31
N GLY A 158 3.47 1.16 -6.50
CA GLY A 158 3.03 -0.05 -7.21
C GLY A 158 4.14 -1.01 -7.60
N ASN A 159 5.40 -0.57 -7.59
CA ASN A 159 6.55 -1.40 -7.90
C ASN A 159 7.20 -2.03 -6.66
N ASN A 160 6.55 -2.12 -5.51
CA ASN A 160 7.09 -2.79 -4.33
C ASN A 160 6.38 -4.12 -4.06
N TYR A 161 7.15 -5.20 -3.97
CA TYR A 161 6.63 -6.44 -3.39
C TYR A 161 6.29 -6.21 -1.93
N HIS A 162 5.10 -6.62 -1.50
CA HIS A 162 4.67 -6.45 -0.13
C HIS A 162 3.72 -7.56 0.32
N MET A 163 3.53 -7.65 1.63
CA MET A 163 2.50 -8.45 2.27
C MET A 163 2.10 -7.80 3.60
N HIS A 164 0.92 -8.14 4.12
CA HIS A 164 0.51 -7.79 5.46
C HIS A 164 0.05 -9.01 6.26
N ILE A 165 0.15 -8.90 7.57
CA ILE A 165 -0.35 -9.88 8.54
C ILE A 165 -1.30 -9.18 9.49
N ASN A 166 -2.47 -9.75 9.70
CA ASN A 166 -3.47 -9.27 10.63
C ASN A 166 -3.13 -9.80 12.03
N VAL A 167 -2.54 -8.95 12.87
CA VAL A 167 -2.13 -9.30 14.25
C VAL A 167 -3.34 -9.36 15.19
N GLU A 168 -4.40 -8.65 14.82
CA GLU A 168 -5.71 -8.59 15.46
C GLU A 168 -6.78 -8.70 14.36
N ASP A 169 -8.06 -8.81 14.72
CA ASP A 169 -9.13 -8.65 13.74
C ASP A 169 -9.10 -7.20 13.24
N THR A 170 -9.13 -7.00 11.93
CA THR A 170 -8.92 -5.69 11.31
C THR A 170 -10.10 -5.26 10.46
N ALA A 171 -10.33 -3.94 10.41
CA ALA A 171 -11.17 -3.30 9.42
C ALA A 171 -10.40 -2.14 8.79
N ALA A 172 -10.40 -2.04 7.46
CA ALA A 172 -9.65 -1.00 6.75
C ALA A 172 -10.35 -0.54 5.47
N TYR A 173 -10.13 0.73 5.10
CA TYR A 173 -10.29 1.15 3.70
C TYR A 173 -9.00 0.87 2.95
N GLN A 174 -9.10 0.43 1.70
CA GLN A 174 -7.94 0.32 0.83
C GLN A 174 -8.35 0.47 -0.62
N GLN A 175 -7.42 0.95 -1.44
CA GLN A 175 -7.60 0.97 -2.87
C GLN A 175 -6.25 1.02 -3.58
N ASN A 176 -6.23 0.41 -4.77
CA ASN A 176 -5.24 0.72 -5.77
C ASN A 176 -5.66 1.96 -6.54
N PHE A 177 -4.71 2.82 -6.90
CA PHE A 177 -5.00 4.07 -7.57
C PHE A 177 -3.99 4.39 -8.68
N ILE A 178 -4.47 5.23 -9.60
CA ILE A 178 -3.68 5.86 -10.64
C ILE A 178 -3.84 7.36 -10.45
N ASN A 179 -2.77 8.12 -10.62
CA ASN A 179 -2.80 9.58 -10.64
C ASN A 179 -1.69 10.13 -11.55
N GLU A 180 -1.43 11.44 -11.49
CA GLU A 180 -0.41 12.07 -12.32
C GLU A 180 1.03 11.61 -12.04
N ILE A 181 1.27 10.91 -10.94
CA ILE A 181 2.60 10.45 -10.52
C ILE A 181 2.93 9.11 -11.16
N ASN A 182 1.98 8.17 -11.15
CA ASN A 182 2.25 6.77 -11.51
C ASN A 182 1.66 6.33 -12.85
N TYR A 183 0.85 7.17 -13.53
CA TYR A 183 0.18 6.77 -14.77
C TYR A 183 1.14 6.26 -15.85
N ASP A 184 2.34 6.85 -16.00
CA ASP A 184 3.31 6.40 -17.01
C ASP A 184 3.84 4.99 -16.70
N ASN A 185 4.07 4.67 -15.42
CA ASN A 185 4.44 3.32 -15.00
C ASN A 185 3.32 2.33 -15.33
N VAL A 186 2.07 2.73 -15.10
CA VAL A 186 0.89 1.93 -15.44
C VAL A 186 0.79 1.68 -16.94
N ARG A 187 0.98 2.71 -17.77
CA ARG A 187 0.99 2.56 -19.23
C ARG A 187 2.09 1.64 -19.72
N ILE A 188 3.29 1.73 -19.15
CA ILE A 188 4.40 0.83 -19.48
C ILE A 188 4.05 -0.61 -19.12
N ALA A 189 3.45 -0.84 -17.95
CA ALA A 189 3.03 -2.17 -17.51
C ALA A 189 1.90 -2.75 -18.39
N LEU A 190 0.94 -1.91 -18.79
CA LEU A 190 -0.18 -2.29 -19.65
C LEU A 190 0.25 -2.80 -21.03
N ARG A 191 1.40 -2.36 -21.56
CA ARG A 191 1.96 -2.90 -22.81
C ARG A 191 2.22 -4.41 -22.77
N LYS A 192 2.32 -4.98 -21.57
CA LYS A 192 2.51 -6.41 -21.32
C LYS A 192 1.20 -7.14 -20.93
N GLY A 193 0.12 -6.40 -20.73
CA GLY A 193 -1.19 -6.89 -20.27
C GLY A 193 -2.19 -7.17 -21.39
N SER A 194 -3.45 -7.39 -21.02
CA SER A 194 -4.53 -7.59 -22.00
C SER A 194 -4.86 -6.28 -22.74
N LYS A 195 -5.28 -6.39 -24.00
CA LYS A 195 -5.65 -5.21 -24.82
C LYS A 195 -6.89 -4.49 -24.28
N GLU A 196 -7.79 -5.21 -23.62
CA GLU A 196 -9.06 -4.68 -23.12
C GLU A 196 -8.84 -3.81 -21.88
N GLU A 197 -8.10 -4.32 -20.89
CA GLU A 197 -7.71 -3.56 -19.69
C GLU A 197 -6.86 -2.35 -20.06
N ALA A 198 -5.93 -2.51 -21.01
CA ALA A 198 -5.13 -1.39 -21.52
C ALA A 198 -6.02 -0.29 -22.10
N LYS A 199 -7.04 -0.63 -22.89
CA LYS A 199 -7.97 0.35 -23.46
C LYS A 199 -8.81 1.06 -22.39
N HIS A 200 -9.29 0.31 -21.39
CA HIS A 200 -10.06 0.87 -20.29
C HIS A 200 -9.22 1.87 -19.47
N LEU A 201 -8.03 1.47 -19.03
CA LEU A 201 -7.14 2.34 -18.25
C LEU A 201 -6.62 3.54 -19.05
N GLU A 202 -6.31 3.39 -20.34
CA GLU A 202 -5.94 4.54 -21.20
C GLU A 202 -7.09 5.55 -21.32
N THR A 203 -8.35 5.10 -21.33
CA THR A 203 -9.52 5.99 -21.34
C THR A 203 -9.62 6.80 -20.05
N ILE A 204 -9.39 6.15 -18.89
CA ILE A 204 -9.37 6.81 -17.59
C ILE A 204 -8.23 7.83 -17.52
N ILE A 205 -7.02 7.45 -17.94
CA ILE A 205 -5.85 8.33 -17.94
C ILE A 205 -6.12 9.56 -18.82
N LYS A 206 -6.57 9.36 -20.06
CA LYS A 206 -6.83 10.46 -21.00
C LYS A 206 -7.86 11.45 -20.44
N SER A 207 -8.99 10.96 -19.92
CA SER A 207 -10.04 11.84 -19.42
C SER A 207 -9.62 12.66 -18.20
N ASN A 208 -8.76 12.12 -17.32
CA ASN A 208 -8.24 12.85 -16.17
C ASN A 208 -7.13 13.84 -16.55
N PHE A 209 -6.32 13.55 -17.58
CA PHE A 209 -5.37 14.53 -18.12
C PHE A 209 -6.05 15.77 -18.68
N GLU A 210 -7.15 15.61 -19.42
CA GLU A 210 -7.90 16.74 -19.98
C GLU A 210 -8.47 17.67 -18.88
N LYS A 211 -8.73 17.14 -17.68
CA LYS A 211 -9.17 17.91 -16.50
C LYS A 211 -8.03 18.67 -15.80
N LEU A 212 -6.78 18.22 -15.96
CA LEU A 212 -5.62 18.93 -15.40
C LEU A 212 -5.23 20.16 -16.24
N SER A 213 -5.61 20.19 -17.52
CA SER A 213 -5.30 21.29 -18.45
C SER A 213 -6.34 22.42 -18.48
N GLN A 214 -7.39 22.32 -17.66
CA GLN A 214 -8.47 23.32 -17.50
C GLN A 214 -8.30 24.06 -16.18
#